data_AF-A0A9D9NKV1-F1
#
_entry.id   AF-A0A9D9NKV1-F1
#
_cell.length_a   1.000
_cell.length_b   1.000
_cell.length_c   1.000
_cell.angle_alpha   90.00
_cell.angle_beta   90.00
_cell.angle_gamma   90.00
#
_symmetry.space_group_name_H-M   'P 1'
#
loop_
_entity.id
_entity.type
_entity.pdbx_description
1 polymer ?
#
loop_
_entity_poly.entity_id
_entity_poly.type
_entity_poly.pdbx_seq_one_letter_code
_entity_poly.pdbx_strand_id
1 'polypeptide(L)'
;MRDEALIAESDNDMEIVSSLSVGFDLFGNLVVEMDYADGSDSRYDYRLDAIVDKDELVLLSKELESFNESLPLAISDRFGKGWKLLTPSDIDGVFSDILDFILDCGAHYKLKRDRLDNNQV
;
A
#
# COMPACT_ATOMS: atom_id res chain seq x y z
N MET A 1 9.86 1.65 -4.07
CA MET A 1 9.22 1.01 -5.23
C MET A 1 9.56 1.75 -6.52
N ARG A 2 9.13 1.24 -7.68
CA ARG A 2 9.04 1.93 -8.99
C ARG A 2 7.57 2.09 -9.37
N ASP A 3 7.28 3.05 -10.24
CA ASP A 3 5.93 3.34 -10.74
C ASP A 3 4.90 3.47 -9.61
N GLU A 4 5.33 4.14 -8.55
CA GLU A 4 4.59 4.28 -7.31
C GLU A 4 3.42 5.26 -7.46
N ALA A 5 2.25 4.85 -6.99
CA ALA A 5 1.06 5.66 -6.89
C ALA A 5 0.60 5.72 -5.42
N LEU A 6 0.40 6.95 -4.92
CA LEU A 6 -0.19 7.17 -3.61
C LEU A 6 -1.68 6.78 -3.66
N ILE A 7 -2.14 6.03 -2.67
CA ILE A 7 -3.56 5.66 -2.52
C ILE A 7 -4.23 6.57 -1.50
N ALA A 8 -3.62 6.68 -0.31
CA ALA A 8 -4.17 7.46 0.78
C ALA A 8 -3.07 7.85 1.77
N GLU A 9 -3.30 8.97 2.47
CA GLU A 9 -2.46 9.41 3.59
C GLU A 9 -3.37 9.97 4.68
N SER A 10 -3.01 9.75 5.94
CA SER A 10 -3.68 10.36 7.07
C SER A 10 -3.34 11.84 7.17
N ASP A 11 -4.10 12.58 7.97
CA ASP A 11 -3.78 13.95 8.32
C ASP A 11 -2.40 14.05 9.00
N ASN A 12 -1.51 14.86 8.41
CA ASN A 12 -0.13 15.03 8.88
C ASN A 12 -0.03 15.83 10.19
N ASP A 13 -1.12 16.47 10.63
CA ASP A 13 -1.18 17.15 11.92
C ASP A 13 -1.47 16.18 13.08
N MET A 14 -1.71 14.89 12.80
CA MET A 14 -1.91 13.87 13.83
C MET A 14 -0.60 13.39 14.45
N GLU A 15 -0.66 12.97 15.72
CA GLU A 15 0.49 12.39 16.44
C GLU A 15 1.01 11.11 15.77
N ILE A 16 0.07 10.34 15.20
CA ILE A 16 0.34 9.15 14.42
C ILE A 16 -0.05 9.48 12.98
N VAL A 17 0.88 9.24 12.06
CA VAL A 17 0.64 9.37 10.62
C VAL A 17 0.80 8.03 9.93
N SER A 18 0.00 7.80 8.91
CA SER A 18 0.10 6.61 8.07
C SER A 18 -0.13 6.97 6.61
N SER A 19 0.60 6.31 5.73
CA SER A 19 0.45 6.43 4.29
C SER A 19 0.32 5.06 3.65
N LEU A 20 -0.35 5.03 2.52
CA LEU A 20 -0.58 3.83 1.73
C LEU A 20 -0.26 4.11 0.27
N SER A 21 0.67 3.36 -0.28
CA SER A 21 1.06 3.44 -1.68
C SER A 21 1.11 2.07 -2.33
N VAL A 22 1.15 2.05 -3.65
CA VAL A 22 1.26 0.84 -4.45
C VAL A 22 2.25 1.05 -5.57
N GLY A 23 3.02 0.03 -5.92
CA GLY A 23 3.99 0.10 -7.01
C GLY A 23 4.68 -1.24 -7.23
N PHE A 24 5.74 -1.23 -8.04
CA PHE A 24 6.52 -2.42 -8.31
C PHE A 24 7.82 -2.44 -7.50
N ASP A 25 8.21 -3.61 -7.01
CA ASP A 25 9.55 -3.83 -6.50
C ASP A 25 10.57 -3.98 -7.66
N LEU A 26 11.83 -4.22 -7.32
CA LEU A 26 12.90 -4.41 -8.31
C LEU A 26 12.79 -5.72 -9.11
N PHE A 27 11.96 -6.66 -8.68
CA PHE A 27 11.72 -7.95 -9.31
C PHE A 27 10.44 -7.96 -10.16
N GLY A 28 9.68 -6.87 -10.16
CA GLY A 28 8.41 -6.71 -10.88
C GLY A 28 7.21 -7.24 -10.12
N ASN A 29 7.35 -7.55 -8.83
CA ASN A 29 6.21 -7.88 -7.97
C ASN A 29 5.44 -6.61 -7.64
N LEU A 30 4.13 -6.70 -7.56
CA LEU A 30 3.31 -5.59 -7.07
C LEU A 30 3.38 -5.57 -5.55
N VAL A 31 3.62 -4.39 -5.00
CA VAL A 31 3.71 -4.16 -3.56
C VAL A 31 2.70 -3.09 -3.19
N VAL A 32 1.83 -3.42 -2.24
CA VAL A 32 1.01 -2.44 -1.52
C VAL A 32 1.71 -2.18 -0.19
N GLU A 33 2.24 -0.98 -0.03
CA GLU A 33 3.07 -0.56 1.09
C GLU A 33 2.27 0.36 2.00
N MET A 34 2.23 0.02 3.29
CA MET A 34 1.64 0.87 4.33
C MET A 34 2.73 1.26 5.33
N ASP A 35 3.02 2.55 5.41
CA ASP A 35 3.91 3.10 6.43
C ASP A 35 3.09 3.63 7.60
N TYR A 36 3.63 3.46 8.80
CA TYR A 36 3.10 3.97 10.05
C TYR A 36 4.23 4.65 10.81
N ALA A 37 4.03 5.89 11.21
CA ALA A 37 4.97 6.65 12.00
C ALA A 37 4.29 7.28 13.22
N ASP A 38 4.91 7.12 14.38
CA ASP A 38 4.54 7.73 15.65
C ASP A 38 5.48 8.90 15.93
N GLY A 39 4.96 10.12 15.83
CA GLY A 39 5.73 11.34 16.05
C GLY A 39 6.23 11.53 17.47
N SER A 40 5.66 10.81 18.44
CA SER A 40 6.07 10.81 19.84
C SER A 40 7.12 9.73 20.16
N ASP A 41 7.10 8.59 19.46
CA ASP A 41 8.02 7.48 19.71
C ASP A 41 8.29 6.61 18.46
N SER A 42 9.35 6.97 17.73
CA SER A 42 9.77 6.28 16.50
C SER A 42 10.13 4.80 16.65
N ARG A 43 10.21 4.27 17.88
CA ARG A 43 10.37 2.82 18.10
C ARG A 43 9.15 2.02 17.64
N TYR A 44 8.01 2.68 17.50
CA TYR A 44 6.77 2.09 16.98
C TYR A 44 6.60 2.28 15.48
N ASP A 45 7.52 2.96 14.80
CA ASP A 45 7.44 3.13 13.34
C ASP A 45 7.61 1.78 12.65
N TYR A 46 6.73 1.48 11.70
CA TYR A 46 6.80 0.25 10.93
C TYR A 46 6.28 0.45 9.52
N ARG A 47 6.73 -0.47 8.67
CA ARG A 47 6.26 -0.67 7.32
C ARG A 47 5.59 -2.02 7.21
N LEU A 48 4.49 -2.09 6.49
CA LEU A 48 3.79 -3.32 6.17
C LEU A 48 3.61 -3.42 4.66
N ASP A 49 4.21 -4.44 4.06
CA ASP A 49 4.14 -4.71 2.64
C ASP A 49 3.23 -5.92 2.40
N ALA A 50 2.29 -5.78 1.47
CA ALA A 50 1.62 -6.90 0.83
C ALA A 50 2.19 -7.09 -0.58
N ILE A 51 2.85 -8.22 -0.80
CA ILE A 51 3.62 -8.50 -2.01
C ILE A 51 2.89 -9.55 -2.83
N VAL A 52 2.44 -9.18 -4.03
CA VAL A 52 1.84 -10.07 -5.04
C VAL A 52 2.89 -10.43 -6.07
N ASP A 53 3.09 -11.72 -6.30
CA ASP A 53 4.08 -12.20 -7.27
C ASP A 53 3.73 -11.72 -8.69
N LYS A 54 4.74 -11.35 -9.47
CA LYS A 54 4.57 -10.88 -10.85
C LYS A 54 3.76 -11.84 -11.73
N ASP A 55 3.85 -13.14 -11.47
CA ASP A 55 3.16 -14.17 -12.25
C ASP A 55 1.63 -14.18 -11.99
N GLU A 56 1.19 -13.62 -10.86
CA GLU A 56 -0.23 -13.53 -10.47
C GLU A 56 -0.88 -12.19 -10.90
N LEU A 57 -0.09 -11.21 -11.37
CA LEU A 57 -0.59 -9.88 -11.75
C LEU A 57 -1.65 -9.91 -12.86
N VAL A 58 -1.59 -10.92 -13.73
CA VAL A 58 -2.60 -11.12 -14.79
C VAL A 58 -4.02 -11.25 -14.22
N LEU A 59 -4.17 -11.78 -13.00
CA LEU A 59 -5.47 -11.93 -12.34
C LEU A 59 -6.04 -10.57 -11.95
N LEU A 60 -5.22 -9.69 -11.39
CA LEU A 60 -5.61 -8.33 -11.03
C LEU A 60 -5.90 -7.49 -12.28
N SER A 61 -5.04 -7.60 -13.29
CA SER A 61 -5.17 -6.87 -14.56
C SER A 61 -6.45 -7.21 -15.30
N LYS A 62 -6.90 -8.46 -15.22
CA LYS A 62 -8.18 -8.88 -15.78
C LYS A 62 -9.36 -8.21 -15.08
N GLU A 63 -9.37 -8.18 -13.74
CA GLU A 63 -10.46 -7.58 -12.97
C GLU A 63 -10.47 -6.05 -13.00
N LEU A 64 -9.31 -5.41 -13.19
CA LEU A 64 -9.18 -3.96 -13.33
C LEU A 64 -9.27 -3.48 -14.79
N GLU A 65 -9.42 -4.40 -15.76
CA GLU A 65 -9.40 -4.11 -17.19
C GLU A 65 -8.19 -3.24 -17.60
N SER A 66 -7.02 -3.51 -17.00
CA SER A 66 -5.82 -2.68 -17.10
C SER A 66 -4.59 -3.52 -17.44
N PHE A 67 -3.60 -2.91 -18.09
CA PHE A 67 -2.30 -3.54 -18.34
C PHE A 67 -1.52 -3.70 -17.03
N ASN A 68 -0.67 -4.73 -16.95
CA ASN A 68 0.13 -5.00 -15.75
C ASN A 68 0.92 -3.76 -15.34
N GLU A 69 1.56 -3.07 -16.27
CA GLU A 69 2.38 -1.87 -16.02
C GLU A 69 1.58 -0.69 -15.46
N SER A 70 0.26 -0.71 -15.61
CA SER A 70 -0.67 0.32 -15.14
C SER A 70 -1.43 -0.08 -13.88
N LEU A 71 -1.14 -1.25 -13.30
CA LEU A 71 -1.80 -1.74 -12.08
C LEU A 71 -1.67 -0.78 -10.89
N PRO A 72 -0.51 -0.19 -10.58
CA PRO A 72 -0.40 0.73 -9.45
C PRO A 72 -1.36 1.91 -9.57
N LEU A 73 -1.44 2.50 -10.76
CA LEU A 73 -2.36 3.61 -11.02
C LEU A 73 -3.82 3.15 -10.97
N ALA A 74 -4.16 2.00 -11.56
CA ALA A 74 -5.53 1.48 -11.55
C ALA A 74 -6.02 1.14 -10.12
N ILE A 75 -5.13 0.64 -9.26
CA ILE A 75 -5.43 0.40 -7.84
C ILE A 75 -5.58 1.74 -7.11
N SER A 76 -4.67 2.69 -7.32
CA SER A 76 -4.79 4.04 -6.74
C SER A 76 -6.09 4.73 -7.14
N ASP A 77 -6.49 4.68 -8.41
CA ASP A 77 -7.74 5.28 -8.89
C ASP A 77 -8.98 4.59 -8.28
N ARG A 78 -8.93 3.27 -8.07
CA ARG A 78 -10.06 2.50 -7.52
C ARG A 78 -10.24 2.70 -6.02
N PHE A 79 -9.15 2.75 -5.26
CA PHE A 79 -9.17 2.76 -3.80
C PHE A 79 -8.86 4.12 -3.17
N GLY A 80 -8.32 5.04 -3.96
CA GLY A 80 -7.96 6.38 -3.54
C GLY A 80 -9.16 7.13 -2.96
N LYS A 81 -8.97 7.71 -1.76
CA LYS A 81 -10.06 8.38 -1.02
C LYS A 81 -10.14 9.89 -1.30
N GLY A 82 -9.28 10.44 -2.17
CA GLY A 82 -9.28 11.85 -2.57
C GLY A 82 -8.95 12.81 -1.41
N TRP A 83 -9.52 14.03 -1.44
CA TRP A 83 -9.25 15.14 -0.50
C TRP A 83 -9.88 15.00 0.90
N LYS A 84 -10.09 13.77 1.39
CA LYS A 84 -10.64 13.55 2.73
C LYS A 84 -9.52 13.61 3.76
N LEU A 85 -9.78 14.26 4.89
CA LEU A 85 -8.95 14.08 6.08
C LEU A 85 -9.18 12.67 6.59
N LEU A 86 -8.15 11.83 6.52
CA LEU A 86 -8.19 10.43 6.94
C LEU A 86 -7.45 10.28 8.27
N THR A 87 -7.93 9.38 9.10
CA THR A 87 -7.19 8.91 10.28
C THR A 87 -6.32 7.71 9.91
N PRO A 88 -5.28 7.36 10.70
CA PRO A 88 -4.52 6.15 10.49
C PRO A 88 -5.38 4.88 10.41
N SER A 89 -6.46 4.80 11.20
CA SER A 89 -7.40 3.68 11.14
C SER A 89 -8.21 3.63 9.84
N ASP A 90 -8.46 4.76 9.20
CA ASP A 90 -9.05 4.76 7.85
C ASP A 90 -8.07 4.19 6.83
N ILE A 91 -6.77 4.47 6.99
CA ILE A 91 -5.71 3.91 6.13
C ILE A 91 -5.63 2.39 6.30
N ASP A 92 -5.66 1.89 7.54
CA ASP A 92 -5.74 0.44 7.83
C ASP A 92 -6.94 -0.20 7.12
N GLY A 93 -8.09 0.49 7.12
CA GLY A 93 -9.30 0.06 6.43
C GLY A 93 -9.10 -0.04 4.92
N VAL A 94 -8.49 0.98 4.29
CA VAL A 94 -8.20 0.95 2.85
C VAL A 94 -7.21 -0.16 2.51
N PHE A 95 -6.19 -0.37 3.35
CA PHE A 95 -5.26 -1.47 3.15
C PHE A 95 -5.99 -2.82 3.18
N SER A 96 -6.85 -3.06 4.18
CA SER A 96 -7.66 -4.28 4.25
C SER A 96 -8.55 -4.47 3.01
N ASP A 97 -9.22 -3.40 2.55
CA ASP A 97 -10.07 -3.46 1.34
C ASP A 97 -9.27 -3.89 0.09
N ILE A 98 -8.02 -3.44 -0.03
CA ILE A 98 -7.14 -3.83 -1.14
C ILE A 98 -6.71 -5.29 -1.01
N LEU A 99 -6.37 -5.75 0.20
CA LEU A 99 -6.00 -7.15 0.42
C LEU A 99 -7.15 -8.10 0.09
N ASP A 100 -8.36 -7.76 0.53
CA ASP A 100 -9.57 -8.53 0.23
C ASP A 100 -9.82 -8.55 -1.28
N PHE A 101 -9.65 -7.41 -1.96
CA PHE A 101 -9.74 -7.35 -3.42
C PHE A 101 -8.71 -8.26 -4.14
N ILE A 102 -7.46 -8.29 -3.68
CA ILE A 102 -6.43 -9.18 -4.26
C ILE A 102 -6.87 -10.65 -4.15
N LEU A 103 -7.41 -11.04 -2.99
CA LEU A 103 -7.91 -12.40 -2.75
C LEU A 103 -9.15 -12.70 -3.60
N ASP A 104 -10.07 -11.74 -3.75
CA ASP A 104 -11.28 -11.88 -4.58
C ASP A 104 -10.94 -12.04 -6.07
N CYS A 105 -9.83 -11.46 -6.54
CA CYS A 105 -9.30 -11.72 -7.89
C CYS A 105 -8.71 -13.14 -8.04
N GLY A 106 -8.57 -13.88 -6.95
CA GLY A 106 -7.95 -15.21 -6.90
C GLY A 106 -6.43 -15.18 -6.84
N ALA A 107 -5.83 -14.01 -6.61
CA ALA A 107 -4.39 -13.86 -6.41
C ALA A 107 -4.01 -13.99 -4.92
N HIS A 108 -2.72 -14.21 -4.67
CA HIS A 108 -2.16 -14.35 -3.34
C HIS A 108 -1.13 -13.26 -3.09
N TYR A 109 -1.01 -12.88 -1.82
CA TYR A 109 0.03 -11.98 -1.37
C TYR A 109 0.79 -12.57 -0.18
N LYS A 110 2.01 -12.09 0.04
CA LYS A 110 2.78 -12.32 1.26
C LYS A 110 2.84 -11.02 2.04
N LEU A 111 2.55 -11.10 3.34
CA LEU A 111 2.75 -9.98 4.25
C LEU A 111 4.18 -9.99 4.78
N LYS A 112 4.81 -8.82 4.74
CA LYS A 112 6.11 -8.56 5.35
C LYS A 112 6.00 -7.31 6.19
N ARG A 113 6.44 -7.39 7.44
CA ARG A 113 6.49 -6.24 8.35
C ARG A 113 7.95 -5.94 8.68
N ASP A 114 8.36 -4.72 8.42
CA ASP A 114 9.69 -4.22 8.77
C ASP A 114 9.56 -3.07 9.77
N ARG A 115 10.50 -2.98 10.71
CA ARG A 115 10.58 -1.80 11.58
C ARG A 115 11.27 -0.68 10.81
N LEU A 116 10.71 0.52 10.86
CA LEU A 116 11.35 1.69 10.29
C LEU A 116 12.36 2.21 11.32
N ASP A 117 13.55 1.62 11.32
CA ASP A 117 14.65 2.14 12.12
C ASP A 117 15.10 3.49 11.55
N ASN A 118 14.60 4.57 12.15
CA ASN A 118 15.11 5.93 11.95
C ASN A 118 16.53 6.09 12.55
N ASN A 119 17.48 5.27 12.10
CA ASN A 119 18.91 5.55 12.26
C ASN A 119 19.36 6.45 11.12
N GLN A 120 18.96 7.71 11.17
CA GLN A 120 19.76 8.77 10.56
C GLN A 120 20.91 9.09 11.51
N VAL A 121 22.13 8.74 11.09
CA VAL A 121 23.37 9.31 11.62
C VAL A 121 23.66 10.60 10.86
#